data_AF-A0A097EMU1-F1
#
_entry.id   AF-A0A097EMU1-F1
#
_cell.length_a   1.000
_cell.length_b   1.000
_cell.length_c   1.000
_cell.angle_alpha   90.00
_cell.angle_beta   90.00
_cell.angle_gamma   90.00
#
_symmetry.space_group_name_H-M   'P 1'
#
loop_
_entity.id
_entity.type
_entity.pdbx_description
1 polymer ?
#
loop_
_entity_poly.entity_id
_entity_poly.type
_entity_poly.pdbx_seq_one_letter_code
_entity_poly.pdbx_strand_id
1 'polypeptide(L)'
;MNVRILKNLKQEKGFSVIELMVVIAIITIIVAIAIPLYSNYQIRAKLSNADTAARIYVNEIAHYTYETAEFPAEDSKLWRCEVINRDYVNQVCKERIDIQNAVIKVYVEPTLIPEITDPYYQYDLTLTE
;
A
#
# COMPACT_ATOMS: atom_id res chain seq x y z
N MET A 1 -64.09 13.33 44.64
CA MET A 1 -62.82 12.62 44.90
C MET A 1 -61.87 12.96 43.75
N ASN A 2 -60.93 13.90 43.95
CA ASN A 2 -60.06 14.38 42.87
C ASN A 2 -58.69 13.71 42.96
N VAL A 3 -58.42 12.82 41.99
CA VAL A 3 -57.14 12.12 41.86
C VAL A 3 -56.18 13.03 41.07
N ARG A 4 -55.16 13.57 41.74
CA ARG A 4 -54.04 14.28 41.09
C ARG A 4 -53.06 13.24 40.55
N ILE A 5 -52.98 13.13 39.22
CA ILE A 5 -51.96 12.32 38.54
C ILE A 5 -50.62 13.07 38.63
N LEU A 6 -49.67 12.52 39.40
CA LEU A 6 -48.30 13.03 39.45
C LEU A 6 -47.54 12.53 38.22
N LYS A 7 -47.23 13.44 37.29
CA LYS A 7 -46.30 13.19 36.19
C LYS A 7 -44.91 12.92 36.77
N ASN A 8 -44.44 11.68 36.65
CA ASN A 8 -43.01 11.36 36.81
C ASN A 8 -42.24 12.06 35.69
N LEU A 9 -41.63 13.21 36.01
CA LEU A 9 -40.60 13.82 35.17
C LEU A 9 -39.32 13.00 35.37
N LYS A 10 -39.10 12.01 34.50
CA LYS A 10 -37.75 11.42 34.38
C LYS A 10 -36.81 12.57 34.03
N GLN A 11 -35.89 12.90 34.91
CA GLN A 11 -34.82 13.83 34.61
C GLN A 11 -33.90 13.16 33.59
N GLU A 12 -34.03 13.53 32.32
CA GLU A 12 -33.03 13.24 31.29
C GLU A 12 -31.72 13.88 31.75
N LYS A 13 -30.81 13.07 32.32
CA LYS A 13 -29.46 13.53 32.68
C LYS A 13 -28.70 13.78 31.39
N GLY A 14 -28.57 15.05 31.00
CA GLY A 14 -27.72 15.46 29.90
C GLY A 14 -26.24 15.20 30.20
N PHE A 15 -25.45 14.98 29.14
CA PHE A 15 -24.01 14.78 29.23
C PHE A 15 -23.32 16.05 29.76
N SER A 16 -22.36 15.89 30.68
CA SER A 16 -21.62 17.03 31.22
C SER A 16 -20.54 17.50 30.25
N VAL A 17 -20.33 18.82 30.15
CA VAL A 17 -19.23 19.39 29.35
C VAL A 17 -17.88 18.85 29.82
N ILE A 18 -17.73 18.58 31.13
CA ILE A 18 -16.49 18.02 31.66
C ILE A 18 -16.25 16.58 31.21
N GLU A 19 -17.31 15.78 31.06
CA GLU A 19 -17.21 14.42 30.52
C GLU A 19 -16.73 14.47 29.07
N LEU A 20 -17.20 15.45 28.29
CA LEU A 20 -16.76 15.64 26.92
C LEU A 20 -15.30 16.06 26.81
N MET A 21 -14.84 16.96 27.68
CA MET A 21 -13.44 17.42 27.66
C MET A 21 -12.45 16.29 27.93
N VAL A 22 -12.78 15.37 28.84
CA VAL A 22 -11.93 14.21 29.13
C VAL A 22 -11.91 13.24 27.93
N VAL A 23 -13.06 13.01 27.29
CA VAL A 23 -13.12 12.14 26.09
C VAL A 23 -12.25 12.70 24.96
N ILE A 24 -12.34 14.00 24.68
CA ILE A 24 -11.52 14.64 23.65
C ILE A 24 -10.03 14.53 23.98
N ALA A 25 -9.65 14.73 25.24
CA ALA A 25 -8.25 14.62 25.68
C ALA A 25 -7.67 13.20 25.48
N ILE A 26 -8.49 12.15 25.65
CA ILE A 26 -8.05 10.77 25.41
C ILE A 26 -7.94 10.49 23.90
N ILE A 27 -8.92 10.93 23.10
CA ILE A 27 -8.93 10.72 21.65
C ILE A 27 -7.71 11.37 20.99
N THR A 28 -7.33 12.59 21.39
CA THR A 28 -6.17 13.28 20.81
C THR A 28 -4.86 12.54 21.03
N ILE A 29 -4.67 11.96 22.23
CA ILE A 29 -3.49 11.14 22.55
C ILE A 29 -3.44 9.89 21.66
N ILE A 30 -4.58 9.20 21.48
CA ILE A 30 -4.64 7.99 20.65
C ILE A 30 -4.36 8.33 19.18
N VAL A 31 -4.99 9.37 18.64
CA VAL A 31 -4.85 9.76 17.22
C VAL A 31 -3.42 10.15 16.88
N ALA A 32 -2.72 10.84 17.79
CA ALA A 32 -1.32 11.23 17.61
C ALA A 32 -0.39 10.02 17.36
N ILE A 33 -0.66 8.87 17.97
CA ILE A 33 0.11 7.64 17.78
C ILE A 33 -0.47 6.80 16.62
N ALA A 34 -1.79 6.76 16.48
CA ALA A 34 -2.47 5.91 15.51
C ALA A 34 -2.22 6.32 14.05
N ILE A 35 -2.18 7.62 13.74
CA ILE A 35 -1.95 8.11 12.38
C ILE A 35 -0.60 7.65 11.79
N PRO A 36 0.56 7.92 12.43
CA PRO A 36 1.85 7.50 11.88
C PRO A 36 1.97 5.97 11.85
N LEU A 37 1.41 5.27 12.84
CA LEU A 37 1.40 3.82 12.88
C LEU A 37 0.59 3.21 11.72
N TYR A 38 -0.62 3.70 11.46
CA TYR A 38 -1.47 3.25 10.36
C TYR A 38 -0.85 3.55 8.99
N SER A 39 -0.21 4.71 8.85
CA SER A 39 0.56 5.04 7.64
C SER A 39 1.66 4.01 7.38
N ASN A 40 2.45 3.68 8.41
CA ASN A 40 3.51 2.66 8.30
C ASN A 40 2.97 1.27 7.92
N TYR A 41 1.79 0.88 8.43
CA TYR A 41 1.15 -0.38 8.04
C TYR A 41 0.73 -0.40 6.57
N GLN A 42 0.13 0.69 6.08
CA GLN A 42 -0.24 0.81 4.66
C GLN A 42 0.98 0.77 3.74
N ILE A 43 2.08 1.42 4.14
CA ILE A 43 3.34 1.36 3.41
C ILE A 43 3.80 -0.10 3.32
N ARG A 44 3.93 -0.82 4.44
CA ARG A 44 4.37 -2.23 4.43
C ARG A 44 3.48 -3.13 3.56
N ALA A 45 2.17 -2.92 3.57
CA ALA A 45 1.25 -3.64 2.70
C ALA A 45 1.51 -3.34 1.22
N LYS A 46 1.72 -2.06 0.86
CA LYS A 46 2.11 -1.65 -0.50
C LYS A 46 3.42 -2.30 -0.94
N LEU A 47 4.44 -2.31 -0.06
CA LEU A 47 5.74 -2.91 -0.36
C LEU A 47 5.63 -4.43 -0.58
N SER A 48 4.85 -5.14 0.26
CA SER A 48 4.61 -6.58 0.10
C SER A 48 3.92 -6.93 -1.23
N ASN A 49 2.98 -6.08 -1.68
CA ASN A 49 2.28 -6.28 -2.94
C ASN A 49 3.18 -5.96 -4.15
N ALA A 50 4.01 -4.92 -4.04
CA ALA A 50 5.02 -4.59 -5.05
C ALA A 50 6.02 -5.73 -5.25
N ASP A 51 6.48 -6.35 -4.15
CA ASP A 51 7.36 -7.52 -4.20
C ASP A 51 6.70 -8.71 -4.88
N THR A 52 5.45 -9.01 -4.51
CA THR A 52 4.69 -10.08 -5.15
C THR A 52 4.50 -9.82 -6.64
N ALA A 53 4.18 -8.58 -7.04
CA ALA A 53 4.05 -8.19 -8.44
C ALA A 53 5.37 -8.37 -9.19
N ALA A 54 6.49 -7.90 -8.64
CA ALA A 54 7.80 -8.06 -9.24
C ALA A 54 8.13 -9.54 -9.51
N ARG A 55 7.91 -10.42 -8.52
CA ARG A 55 8.22 -11.86 -8.62
C ARG A 55 7.44 -12.55 -9.74
N ILE A 56 6.22 -12.11 -10.04
CA ILE A 56 5.43 -12.64 -11.16
C ILE A 56 6.16 -12.36 -12.48
N TYR A 57 6.61 -11.12 -12.68
CA TYR A 57 7.32 -10.71 -13.89
C TYR A 57 8.74 -11.29 -13.99
N VAL A 58 9.43 -11.46 -12.85
CA VAL A 58 10.69 -12.21 -12.78
C VAL A 58 10.49 -13.62 -13.32
N ASN A 59 9.45 -14.32 -12.85
CA ASN A 59 9.16 -15.68 -13.29
C ASN A 59 8.77 -15.75 -14.76
N GLU A 60 8.06 -14.75 -15.28
CA GLU A 60 7.72 -14.66 -16.71
C GLU A 60 8.97 -14.59 -17.59
N ILE A 61 9.92 -13.71 -17.26
CA ILE A 61 11.19 -13.57 -17.98
C ILE A 61 12.04 -14.84 -17.80
N ALA A 62 12.13 -15.37 -16.57
CA ALA A 62 12.89 -16.58 -16.29
C ALA A 62 12.35 -17.81 -17.06
N HIS A 63 11.03 -17.93 -17.19
CA HIS A 63 10.41 -19.00 -17.97
C HIS A 63 10.73 -18.88 -19.45
N TYR A 64 10.64 -17.67 -20.02
CA TYR A 64 11.05 -17.43 -21.40
C TYR A 64 12.52 -17.82 -21.63
N THR A 65 13.41 -17.39 -20.73
CA THR A 65 14.83 -17.68 -20.85
C THR A 65 15.13 -19.17 -20.67
N TYR A 66 14.37 -19.88 -19.84
CA TYR A 66 14.48 -21.33 -19.70
C TYR A 66 14.11 -22.08 -20.99
N GLU A 67 13.04 -21.64 -21.67
CA GLU A 67 12.58 -22.30 -22.90
C GLU A 67 13.47 -22.00 -24.12
N THR A 68 14.01 -20.80 -24.19
CA THR A 68 14.75 -20.31 -25.38
C THR A 68 16.27 -20.32 -25.19
N ALA A 69 16.75 -20.56 -23.97
CA ALA A 69 18.15 -20.41 -23.56
C ALA A 69 18.74 -19.00 -23.80
N GLU A 70 17.90 -18.00 -24.07
CA GLU A 70 18.29 -16.62 -24.33
C GLU A 70 17.31 -15.66 -23.63
N PHE A 71 17.78 -14.49 -23.17
CA PHE A 71 16.85 -13.45 -22.72
C PHE A 71 15.96 -12.97 -23.88
N PRO A 72 14.72 -12.52 -23.60
CA PRO A 72 13.88 -11.91 -24.62
C PRO A 72 14.61 -10.79 -25.37
N ALA A 73 14.43 -10.75 -26.69
CA ALA A 73 14.92 -9.66 -27.52
C ALA A 73 14.45 -8.30 -26.97
N GLU A 74 15.28 -7.27 -27.13
CA GLU A 74 15.06 -5.93 -26.54
C GLU A 74 13.74 -5.27 -26.99
N ASP A 75 13.29 -5.58 -28.20
CA ASP A 75 12.04 -5.10 -28.79
C ASP A 75 10.79 -5.91 -28.38
N SER A 76 10.98 -6.97 -27.59
CA SER A 76 9.89 -7.82 -27.16
C SER A 76 8.87 -7.06 -26.30
N LYS A 77 7.62 -7.53 -26.32
CA LYS A 77 6.57 -6.97 -25.45
C LYS A 77 6.85 -7.17 -23.95
N LEU A 78 7.80 -8.05 -23.61
CA LEU A 78 8.21 -8.33 -22.25
C LEU A 78 8.96 -7.14 -21.63
N TRP A 79 9.67 -6.33 -22.42
CA TRP A 79 10.41 -5.15 -21.96
C TRP A 79 9.60 -3.86 -22.04
N ARG A 80 8.44 -3.85 -21.39
CA ARG A 80 7.55 -2.70 -21.40
C ARG A 80 7.11 -2.34 -20.00
N CYS A 81 6.71 -1.09 -19.86
CA CYS A 81 5.93 -0.68 -18.72
C CYS A 81 4.47 -1.10 -18.90
N GLU A 82 3.92 -1.75 -17.89
CA GLU A 82 2.51 -2.11 -17.81
C GLU A 82 1.87 -1.39 -16.62
N VAL A 83 0.79 -0.65 -16.89
CA VAL A 83 -0.02 -0.01 -15.85
C VAL A 83 -0.96 -1.06 -15.30
N ILE A 84 -0.82 -1.39 -14.02
CA ILE A 84 -1.58 -2.47 -13.39
C ILE A 84 -2.82 -1.92 -12.67
N ASN A 85 -2.79 -0.63 -12.30
CA ASN A 85 -3.86 0.09 -11.57
C ASN A 85 -4.62 -0.81 -10.58
N ARG A 86 -3.85 -1.54 -9.77
CA ARG A 86 -4.36 -2.30 -8.62
C ARG A 86 -4.12 -1.45 -7.39
N ASP A 87 -4.96 -1.64 -6.38
CA ASP A 87 -5.05 -0.89 -5.11
C ASP A 87 -3.72 -0.44 -4.45
N TYR A 88 -2.58 -1.00 -4.86
CA TYR A 88 -1.25 -0.74 -4.30
C TYR A 88 -0.09 -0.66 -5.32
N VAL A 89 -0.27 -1.01 -6.61
CA VAL A 89 0.79 -0.98 -7.64
C VAL A 89 0.28 -0.25 -8.86
N ASN A 90 0.95 0.85 -9.22
CA ASN A 90 0.51 1.71 -10.31
C ASN A 90 1.04 1.17 -11.65
N GLN A 91 2.35 0.92 -11.71
CA GLN A 91 3.03 0.55 -12.96
C GLN A 91 4.22 -0.38 -12.67
N VAL A 92 4.48 -1.32 -13.58
CA VAL A 92 5.71 -2.13 -13.54
C VAL A 92 6.44 -1.94 -14.85
N CYS A 93 7.68 -1.47 -14.79
CA CYS A 93 8.58 -1.38 -15.94
C CYS A 93 9.62 -2.48 -15.90
N LYS A 94 9.72 -3.20 -17.01
CA LYS A 94 10.70 -4.24 -17.24
C LYS A 94 11.73 -3.68 -18.21
N GLU A 95 12.96 -3.52 -17.77
CA GLU A 95 14.06 -2.96 -18.56
C GLU A 95 15.15 -4.02 -18.71
N ARG A 96 15.62 -4.22 -19.94
CA ARG A 96 16.80 -5.04 -20.17
C ARG A 96 18.05 -4.18 -19.96
N ILE A 97 19.03 -4.67 -19.21
CA ILE A 97 20.34 -4.01 -19.10
C ILE A 97 21.25 -4.49 -20.23
N ASP A 98 21.39 -5.81 -20.40
CA ASP A 98 22.26 -6.39 -21.41
C ASP A 98 21.81 -7.82 -21.80
N ILE A 99 22.70 -8.57 -22.47
CA ILE A 99 22.42 -9.91 -22.96
C ILE A 99 22.29 -10.99 -21.86
N GLN A 100 22.73 -10.69 -20.63
CA GLN A 100 22.73 -11.57 -19.47
C GLN A 100 22.11 -10.92 -18.21
N ASN A 101 21.70 -9.65 -18.30
CA ASN A 101 21.16 -8.86 -17.19
C ASN A 101 19.87 -8.13 -17.58
N ALA A 102 18.93 -8.14 -16.65
CA ALA A 102 17.66 -7.44 -16.74
C ALA A 102 17.28 -6.83 -15.38
N VAL A 103 16.47 -5.78 -15.41
CA VAL A 103 15.98 -5.08 -14.22
C VAL A 103 14.49 -4.90 -14.31
N ILE A 104 13.81 -5.21 -13.20
CA ILE A 104 12.38 -4.94 -13.05
C ILE A 104 12.22 -3.83 -12.02
N LYS A 105 11.65 -2.71 -12.47
CA LYS A 105 11.27 -1.57 -11.63
C LYS A 105 9.77 -1.59 -11.40
N VAL A 106 9.35 -1.79 -10.15
CA VAL A 106 7.94 -1.73 -9.76
C VAL A 106 7.64 -0.38 -9.14
N TYR A 107 6.81 0.41 -9.81
CA TYR A 107 6.35 1.72 -9.37
C TYR A 107 5.08 1.60 -8.53
N VAL A 108 5.19 2.02 -7.28
CA VAL A 108 4.10 2.03 -6.30
C VAL A 108 3.45 3.41 -6.28
N GLU A 109 2.12 3.45 -6.17
CA GLU A 109 1.38 4.71 -6.06
C GLU A 109 1.85 5.51 -4.82
N PRO A 110 2.36 6.75 -5.00
CA PRO A 110 2.97 7.55 -3.92
C PRO A 110 1.98 8.15 -2.92
N THR A 111 0.69 7.85 -3.04
CA THR A 111 -0.47 8.54 -2.42
C THR A 111 -0.45 8.71 -0.90
N LEU A 112 0.51 8.14 -0.15
CA LEU A 112 0.54 8.23 1.32
C LEU A 112 1.92 8.53 1.91
N ILE A 113 2.92 8.88 1.08
CA ILE A 113 4.29 9.08 1.54
C ILE A 113 4.81 10.41 0.98
N PRO A 114 4.68 11.52 1.72
CA PRO A 114 5.23 12.81 1.28
C PRO A 114 6.77 12.84 1.27
N GLU A 115 7.43 11.80 1.79
CA GLU A 115 8.87 11.78 2.07
C GLU A 115 9.67 10.81 1.17
N ILE A 116 9.01 10.05 0.28
CA ILE A 116 9.72 9.17 -0.66
C ILE A 116 9.60 9.74 -2.07
N THR A 117 10.71 10.28 -2.57
CA THR A 117 10.83 10.96 -3.86
C THR A 117 10.65 10.02 -5.06
N ASP A 118 10.89 8.71 -4.89
CA ASP A 118 10.71 7.69 -5.93
C ASP A 118 10.47 6.31 -5.28
N PRO A 119 9.22 5.92 -4.92
CA PRO A 119 8.93 4.62 -4.31
C PRO A 119 8.91 3.52 -5.38
N TYR A 120 10.08 3.19 -5.92
CA TYR A 120 10.25 2.00 -6.75
C TYR A 120 11.06 0.93 -6.02
N TYR A 121 10.63 -0.32 -6.18
CA TYR A 121 11.49 -1.45 -5.93
C TYR A 121 12.20 -1.84 -7.20
N GLN A 122 13.50 -2.11 -7.09
CA GLN A 122 14.32 -2.62 -8.17
C GLN A 122 14.68 -4.08 -7.89
N TYR A 123 14.45 -4.94 -8.87
CA TYR A 123 14.87 -6.33 -8.85
C TYR A 123 15.81 -6.57 -10.01
N ASP A 124 17.04 -6.96 -9.69
CA ASP A 124 18.04 -7.31 -10.68
C ASP A 124 17.93 -8.80 -10.99
N LEU A 125 17.94 -9.11 -12.28
CA LEU A 125 17.93 -10.46 -12.84
C LEU A 125 19.20 -10.64 -13.61
N THR A 126 20.10 -11.46 -13.08
CA THR A 126 21.33 -11.87 -13.76
C THR A 126 21.22 -13.35 -14.06
N LEU A 127 21.47 -13.74 -15.32
CA LEU A 127 21.74 -15.14 -15.62
C LEU A 127 23.09 -15.49 -15.00
N THR A 128 23.05 -16.27 -13.92
CA THR A 128 24.22 -17.00 -13.47
C THR A 128 24.45 -18.15 -14.45
N GLU A 129 25.67 -18.23 -14.99
CA GLU A 129 26.16 -19.39 -15.77
C GLU A 129 25.86 -20.74 -15.09
#